data_AF-A0A6I3HPZ5-F1
#
_entry.id   AF-A0A6I3HPZ5-F1
#
_cell.length_a   1.000
_cell.length_b   1.000
_cell.length_c   1.000
_cell.angle_alpha   90.00
_cell.angle_beta   90.00
_cell.angle_gamma   90.00
#
_symmetry.space_group_name_H-M   'P 1'
#
loop_
_entity.id
_entity.type
_entity.pdbx_description
1 polymer ?
#
loop_
_entity_poly.entity_id
_entity_poly.type
_entity_poly.pdbx_seq_one_letter_code
_entity_poly.pdbx_strand_id
1 'polypeptide(L)'
;MGFHDKLTTAWARSGSLLCVGLDPDPAKIPPHLANDPEAIFRFCAEIADATADVACAFKPQIAYFSAIGAEQQLEKLCAHIRQQHPQVVLILDAKRGDIGPTAERYAHEAFVRYQADAVTVNPYLGTDSLEP
;
A
#
# COMPACT_ATOMS: atom_id res chain seq x y z
N MET A 1 15.43 -5.66 -10.08
CA MET A 1 15.84 -5.31 -8.72
C MET A 1 14.90 -6.05 -7.77
N GLY A 2 15.43 -6.83 -6.82
CA GLY A 2 14.58 -7.57 -5.87
C GLY A 2 14.05 -6.67 -4.76
N PHE A 3 13.10 -7.19 -3.96
CA PHE A 3 12.56 -6.46 -2.80
C PHE A 3 13.66 -5.98 -1.84
N HIS A 4 14.60 -6.86 -1.48
CA HIS A 4 15.69 -6.53 -0.56
C HIS A 4 16.59 -5.40 -1.08
N ASP A 5 16.91 -5.39 -2.37
CA ASP A 5 17.70 -4.32 -2.99
C ASP A 5 16.95 -2.98 -2.93
N LYS A 6 15.64 -3.01 -3.24
CA LYS A 6 14.78 -1.83 -3.20
C LYS A 6 14.66 -1.27 -1.78
N LEU A 7 14.46 -2.14 -0.79
CA LEU A 7 14.39 -1.78 0.62
C LEU A 7 15.69 -1.15 1.12
N THR A 8 16.83 -1.78 0.80
CA THR A 8 18.16 -1.26 1.17
C THR A 8 18.41 0.11 0.54
N THR A 9 18.02 0.28 -0.73
CA THR A 9 18.11 1.57 -1.44
C THR A 9 17.22 2.63 -0.78
N ALA A 10 16.00 2.27 -0.39
CA ALA A 10 15.07 3.18 0.26
C ALA A 10 15.57 3.64 1.64
N TRP A 11 16.14 2.74 2.44
CA TRP A 11 16.78 3.08 3.72
C TRP A 11 17.96 4.04 3.54
N ALA A 12 18.88 3.73 2.62
CA ALA A 12 20.04 4.56 2.37
C ALA A 12 19.65 5.96 1.86
N ARG A 13 18.65 6.05 0.98
CA ARG A 13 18.15 7.32 0.43
C ARG A 13 17.49 8.21 1.47
N SER A 14 16.61 7.63 2.28
CA SER A 14 15.82 8.38 3.27
C SER A 14 16.59 8.64 4.57
N GLY A 15 17.67 7.90 4.83
CA GLY A 15 18.36 7.92 6.11
C GLY A 15 17.47 7.46 7.27
N SER A 16 16.45 6.65 6.97
CA SER A 16 15.31 6.38 7.87
C SER A 16 14.76 4.97 7.68
N LEU A 17 14.11 4.45 8.72
CA LEU A 17 13.33 3.21 8.69
C LEU A 17 11.81 3.46 8.73
N LEU A 18 11.40 4.72 8.51
CA LEU A 18 10.00 5.14 8.63
C LEU A 18 9.14 4.49 7.55
N CYS A 19 8.11 3.78 7.99
CA CYS A 19 7.02 3.28 7.17
C CYS A 19 5.76 4.11 7.45
N VAL A 20 5.30 4.87 6.46
CA VAL A 20 4.10 5.71 6.58
C VAL A 20 2.86 4.89 6.24
N GLY A 21 1.93 4.79 7.19
CA GLY A 21 0.63 4.16 6.98
C GLY A 21 -0.33 5.08 6.22
N LEU A 22 -1.08 4.53 5.27
CA LEU A 22 -2.08 5.25 4.48
C LEU A 22 -3.46 4.63 4.72
N ASP A 23 -4.09 5.07 5.80
CA ASP A 23 -5.30 4.49 6.38
C ASP A 23 -6.41 5.56 6.41
N PRO A 24 -7.06 5.86 5.27
CA PRO A 24 -7.94 7.03 5.14
C PRO A 24 -9.25 6.84 5.91
N ASP A 25 -9.33 7.46 7.09
CA ASP A 25 -10.55 7.62 7.86
C ASP A 25 -11.34 8.83 7.33
N PRO A 26 -12.58 8.65 6.82
CA PRO A 26 -13.41 9.75 6.33
C PRO A 26 -13.58 10.90 7.32
N ALA A 27 -13.56 10.64 8.63
CA ALA A 27 -13.67 11.66 9.67
C ALA A 27 -12.43 12.58 9.76
N LYS A 28 -11.30 12.17 9.18
CA LYS A 28 -10.04 12.94 9.15
C LYS A 28 -9.80 13.66 7.82
N ILE A 29 -10.67 13.45 6.83
CA ILE A 29 -10.55 14.14 5.54
C ILE A 29 -10.76 15.64 5.77
N PRO A 30 -9.82 16.49 5.34
CA PRO A 30 -9.91 17.92 5.58
C PRO A 30 -11.09 18.52 4.79
N PRO A 31 -11.73 19.59 5.30
CA PRO A 31 -12.94 20.16 4.70
C PRO A 31 -12.80 20.55 3.22
N HIS A 32 -11.60 20.93 2.77
CA HIS A 32 -11.35 21.32 1.39
C HIS A 32 -11.41 20.13 0.39
N LEU A 33 -11.33 18.89 0.88
CA LEU A 33 -11.48 17.67 0.08
C LEU A 33 -12.86 17.02 0.24
N ALA A 34 -13.71 17.48 1.18
CA ALA A 34 -14.92 16.75 1.58
C ALA A 34 -15.93 16.46 0.46
N ASN A 35 -15.95 17.27 -0.60
CA ASN A 35 -16.85 17.11 -1.75
C ASN A 35 -16.12 16.62 -3.02
N ASP A 36 -14.84 16.27 -2.92
CA ASP A 36 -14.07 15.75 -4.04
C ASP A 36 -14.39 14.24 -4.21
N PRO A 37 -14.85 13.78 -5.38
CA PRO A 37 -15.06 12.34 -5.61
C PRO A 37 -13.79 11.51 -5.42
N GLU A 38 -12.62 12.15 -5.55
CA GLU A 38 -11.29 11.54 -5.38
C GLU A 38 -10.64 11.92 -4.04
N ALA A 39 -11.43 12.33 -3.04
CA ALA A 39 -10.94 12.80 -1.75
C ALA A 39 -10.00 11.80 -1.07
N ILE A 40 -10.30 10.50 -1.14
CA ILE A 40 -9.51 9.43 -0.50
C ILE A 40 -8.14 9.33 -1.17
N PHE A 41 -8.10 9.27 -2.51
CA PHE A 41 -6.86 9.27 -3.27
C PHE A 41 -6.04 10.52 -2.95
N ARG A 42 -6.64 11.70 -3.03
CA ARG A 42 -5.95 12.98 -2.82
C ARG A 42 -5.37 13.09 -1.42
N PHE A 43 -6.16 12.75 -0.40
CA PHE A 43 -5.71 12.79 0.98
C PHE A 43 -4.48 11.90 1.20
N CYS A 44 -4.50 10.66 0.70
CA CYS A 44 -3.36 9.76 0.82
C CYS A 44 -2.16 10.17 -0.05
N ALA A 45 -2.40 10.65 -1.28
CA ALA A 45 -1.34 11.08 -2.19
C ALA A 45 -0.61 12.31 -1.67
N GLU A 46 -1.33 13.30 -1.13
CA GLU A 46 -0.73 14.50 -0.54
C GLU A 46 0.12 14.15 0.69
N ILE A 47 -0.30 13.19 1.52
CA ILE A 47 0.52 12.66 2.63
C ILE A 47 1.77 11.97 2.10
N ALA A 48 1.63 11.11 1.08
CA ALA A 48 2.76 10.40 0.50
C ALA A 48 3.79 11.39 -0.09
N ASP A 49 3.33 12.36 -0.87
CA ASP A 49 4.19 13.37 -1.49
C ASP A 49 4.90 14.23 -0.44
N ALA A 50 4.21 14.62 0.63
CA ALA A 50 4.77 15.44 1.70
C ALA A 50 5.78 14.71 2.59
N THR A 51 5.84 13.37 2.55
CA THR A 51 6.68 12.56 3.44
C THR A 51 7.66 11.64 2.71
N ALA A 52 7.68 11.66 1.38
CA ALA A 52 8.49 10.76 0.56
C ALA A 52 10.00 10.97 0.72
N ASP A 53 10.46 12.13 1.19
CA ASP A 53 11.87 12.41 1.47
C ASP A 53 12.38 11.59 2.67
N VAL A 54 11.55 11.40 3.70
CA VAL A 54 11.89 10.69 4.94
C VAL A 54 11.32 9.27 5.05
N ALA A 55 10.38 8.89 4.19
CA ALA A 55 9.76 7.56 4.19
C ALA A 55 10.58 6.54 3.39
N CYS A 56 10.86 5.38 3.99
CA CYS A 56 11.42 4.24 3.26
C CYS A 56 10.32 3.35 2.66
N ALA A 57 9.12 3.37 3.24
CA ALA A 57 7.97 2.63 2.76
C ALA A 57 6.64 3.38 2.94
N PHE A 58 5.71 3.14 2.02
CA PHE A 58 4.29 3.47 2.17
C PHE A 58 3.49 2.19 2.32
N LYS A 59 2.56 2.18 3.27
CA LYS A 59 1.76 0.99 3.60
C LYS A 59 0.27 1.31 3.65
N PRO A 60 -0.44 1.33 2.50
CA PRO A 60 -1.89 1.43 2.48
C PRO A 60 -2.56 0.20 3.11
N GLN A 61 -3.55 0.44 3.99
CA GLN A 61 -4.39 -0.60 4.58
C GLN A 61 -5.68 -0.78 3.77
N ILE A 62 -5.81 -1.90 3.07
CA ILE A 62 -6.92 -2.13 2.12
C ILE A 62 -8.30 -2.05 2.77
N ALA A 63 -8.43 -2.42 4.06
CA ALA A 63 -9.71 -2.40 4.76
C ALA A 63 -10.37 -1.01 4.79
N TYR A 64 -9.57 0.07 4.93
CA TYR A 64 -10.10 1.44 4.93
C TYR A 64 -10.67 1.84 3.58
N PHE A 65 -10.06 1.38 2.48
CA PHE A 65 -10.54 1.67 1.13
C PHE A 65 -11.78 0.83 0.80
N SER A 66 -11.75 -0.48 1.10
CA SER A 66 -12.87 -1.38 0.80
C SER A 66 -14.14 -1.09 1.59
N ALA A 67 -14.02 -0.62 2.84
CA ALA A 67 -15.19 -0.27 3.67
C ALA A 67 -16.08 0.81 3.05
N ILE A 68 -15.55 1.62 2.13
CA ILE A 68 -16.25 2.75 1.49
C ILE A 68 -16.27 2.64 -0.04
N GLY A 69 -15.89 1.49 -0.61
CA GLY A 69 -15.86 1.28 -2.06
C GLY A 69 -14.81 2.09 -2.83
N ALA A 70 -13.70 2.44 -2.17
CA ALA A 70 -12.63 3.28 -2.72
C ALA A 70 -11.47 2.48 -3.34
N GLU A 71 -11.70 1.25 -3.80
CA GLU A 71 -10.65 0.40 -4.39
C GLU A 71 -10.03 0.99 -5.66
N GLN A 72 -10.81 1.73 -6.47
CA GLN A 72 -10.27 2.44 -7.63
C GLN A 72 -9.28 3.55 -7.21
N GLN A 73 -9.58 4.22 -6.10
CA GLN A 73 -8.70 5.26 -5.54
C GLN A 73 -7.46 4.64 -4.88
N LEU A 74 -7.56 3.44 -4.29
CA LEU A 74 -6.38 2.67 -3.84
C LEU A 74 -5.49 2.28 -5.01
N GLU A 75 -6.07 1.79 -6.10
CA GLU A 75 -5.32 1.42 -7.31
C GLU A 75 -4.57 2.62 -7.89
N LYS A 76 -5.25 3.77 -7.95
CA LYS A 76 -4.65 5.05 -8.35
C LYS A 76 -3.55 5.51 -7.40
N LEU A 77 -3.72 5.35 -6.09
CA LEU A 77 -2.70 5.68 -5.08
C LEU A 77 -1.44 4.81 -5.24
N CYS A 78 -1.60 3.50 -5.42
CA CYS A 78 -0.49 2.59 -5.66
C CYS A 78 0.26 2.96 -6.95
N ALA A 79 -0.46 3.29 -8.03
CA ALA A 79 0.13 3.78 -9.27
C ALA A 79 0.88 5.10 -9.08
N HIS A 80 0.30 6.06 -8.35
CA HIS A 80 0.93 7.36 -8.03
C HIS A 80 2.24 7.17 -7.27
N ILE A 81 2.24 6.39 -6.18
CA ILE A 81 3.45 6.13 -5.38
C ILE A 81 4.55 5.51 -6.25
N ARG A 82 4.20 4.54 -7.09
CA ARG A 82 5.17 3.89 -7.97
C ARG A 82 5.75 4.82 -9.04
N GLN A 83 4.94 5.75 -9.54
CA GLN A 83 5.36 6.69 -10.60
C GLN A 83 6.17 7.86 -10.05
N GLN A 84 5.70 8.47 -8.96
CA GLN A 84 6.31 9.67 -8.37
C GLN A 84 7.45 9.33 -7.41
N HIS A 85 7.35 8.18 -6.72
CA HIS A 85 8.30 7.75 -5.69
C HIS A 85 8.79 6.31 -5.94
N PRO A 86 9.30 5.98 -7.15
CA PRO A 86 9.71 4.61 -7.51
C PRO A 86 10.75 4.01 -6.57
N GLN A 87 11.51 4.84 -5.87
CA GLN A 87 12.53 4.51 -4.90
C GLN A 87 12.01 4.21 -3.49
N VAL A 88 10.72 4.38 -3.22
CA VAL A 88 10.04 4.02 -1.96
C VAL A 88 9.41 2.64 -2.10
N VAL A 89 9.45 1.84 -1.04
CA VAL A 89 8.80 0.52 -1.01
C VAL A 89 7.29 0.67 -0.82
N LEU A 90 6.49 -0.02 -1.62
CA LEU A 90 5.04 -0.07 -1.49
C LEU A 90 4.61 -1.40 -0.87
N ILE A 91 4.00 -1.36 0.31
CA ILE A 91 3.54 -2.53 1.06
C ILE A 91 2.02 -2.52 1.11
N LEU A 92 1.36 -3.53 0.53
CA LEU A 92 -0.08 -3.68 0.69
C LEU A 92 -0.39 -4.37 2.02
N ASP A 93 -1.01 -3.66 2.96
CA ASP A 93 -1.45 -4.24 4.22
C ASP A 93 -2.86 -4.82 4.07
N ALA A 94 -2.92 -6.12 3.77
CA ALA A 94 -4.15 -6.85 3.42
C ALA A 94 -4.44 -8.08 4.31
N LYS A 95 -3.46 -8.50 5.12
CA LYS A 95 -3.50 -9.65 6.05
C LYS A 95 -4.12 -10.92 5.44
N ARG A 96 -3.82 -11.19 4.17
CA ARG A 96 -4.41 -12.32 3.42
C ARG A 96 -3.89 -13.66 3.95
N GLY A 97 -4.71 -14.68 3.91
CA GLY A 97 -4.36 -16.04 4.31
C GLY A 97 -5.51 -16.99 4.04
N ASP A 98 -5.30 -17.97 3.18
CA ASP A 98 -6.31 -18.92 2.69
C ASP A 98 -5.61 -20.10 2.01
N ILE A 99 -6.36 -21.07 1.49
CA ILE A 99 -5.83 -22.23 0.77
C ILE A 99 -5.34 -21.85 -0.64
N GLY A 100 -4.42 -22.63 -1.19
CA GLY A 100 -3.66 -22.34 -2.43
C GLY A 100 -4.43 -21.66 -3.57
N PRO A 101 -5.55 -22.22 -4.09
CA PRO A 101 -6.28 -21.59 -5.20
C PRO A 101 -6.83 -20.19 -4.89
N THR A 102 -7.15 -19.92 -3.62
CA THR A 102 -7.56 -18.60 -3.16
C THR A 102 -6.36 -17.70 -2.92
N ALA A 103 -5.26 -18.24 -2.37
CA ALA A 103 -4.00 -17.53 -2.21
C ALA A 103 -3.48 -16.95 -3.55
N GLU A 104 -3.58 -17.71 -4.64
CA GLU A 104 -3.26 -17.22 -5.99
C GLU A 104 -4.04 -15.94 -6.38
N ARG A 105 -5.30 -15.82 -5.95
CA ARG A 105 -6.11 -14.61 -6.21
C ARG A 105 -5.64 -13.43 -5.38
N TYR A 106 -5.19 -13.67 -4.15
CA TYR A 106 -4.58 -12.64 -3.31
C TYR A 106 -3.20 -12.21 -3.83
N ALA A 107 -2.39 -13.13 -4.33
CA ALA A 107 -1.14 -12.81 -5.02
C ALA A 107 -1.40 -11.94 -6.27
N HIS A 108 -2.41 -12.28 -7.07
CA HIS A 108 -2.82 -11.47 -8.22
C HIS A 108 -3.32 -10.08 -7.78
N GLU A 109 -4.15 -9.99 -6.74
CA GLU A 109 -4.59 -8.71 -6.15
C GLU A 109 -3.38 -7.84 -5.77
N ALA A 110 -2.45 -8.37 -4.98
CA ALA A 110 -1.34 -7.61 -4.45
C ALA A 110 -0.30 -7.22 -5.52
N PHE A 111 0.15 -8.19 -6.31
CA PHE A 111 1.34 -8.03 -7.17
C PHE A 111 0.99 -7.69 -8.63
N VAL A 112 -0.23 -7.99 -9.10
CA VAL A 112 -0.65 -7.67 -10.47
C VAL A 112 -1.55 -6.44 -10.51
N ARG A 113 -2.63 -6.42 -9.72
CA ARG A 113 -3.57 -5.29 -9.70
C ARG A 113 -2.95 -4.07 -9.02
N TYR A 114 -2.53 -4.21 -7.76
CA TYR A 114 -1.96 -3.09 -7.02
C TYR A 114 -0.46 -2.90 -7.25
N GLN A 115 0.21 -3.89 -7.83
CA GLN A 115 1.65 -3.86 -8.14
C GLN A 115 2.51 -3.49 -6.93
N ALA A 116 2.13 -3.96 -5.74
CA ALA A 116 2.90 -3.74 -4.51
C ALA A 116 4.23 -4.49 -4.55
N ASP A 117 5.22 -4.03 -3.79
CA ASP A 117 6.49 -4.72 -3.63
C ASP A 117 6.43 -5.83 -2.57
N ALA A 118 5.50 -5.70 -1.62
CA ALA A 118 5.26 -6.68 -0.57
C ALA A 118 3.78 -6.64 -0.11
N VAL A 119 3.33 -7.71 0.53
CA VAL A 119 2.00 -7.82 1.12
C VAL A 119 2.08 -8.45 2.51
N THR A 120 1.24 -7.98 3.44
CA THR A 120 1.10 -8.64 4.75
C THR A 120 0.21 -9.87 4.63
N VAL A 121 0.62 -10.96 5.28
CA VAL A 121 -0.08 -12.26 5.25
C VAL A 121 -0.35 -12.76 6.67
N ASN A 122 -1.37 -13.61 6.81
CA ASN A 122 -1.71 -14.27 8.07
C ASN A 122 -1.48 -15.79 7.96
N PRO A 123 -0.39 -16.32 8.58
CA PRO A 123 -0.02 -17.73 8.47
C PRO A 123 -0.84 -18.68 9.37
N TYR A 124 -1.95 -18.23 9.96
CA TYR A 124 -2.68 -19.00 10.98
C TYR A 124 -3.15 -20.37 10.48
N LEU A 125 -3.49 -20.50 9.19
CA LEU A 125 -3.95 -21.76 8.59
C LEU A 125 -2.82 -22.76 8.31
N GLY A 126 -1.56 -22.33 8.39
CA GLY A 126 -0.38 -23.12 8.05
C GLY A 126 0.58 -22.35 7.15
N THR A 127 1.79 -22.90 6.94
CA THR A 127 2.79 -22.28 6.05
C THR A 127 2.38 -22.31 4.59
N ASP A 128 1.47 -23.21 4.21
CA ASP A 128 0.83 -23.25 2.90
C ASP A 128 0.02 -21.98 2.59
N SER A 129 -0.49 -21.26 3.61
CA SER A 129 -1.13 -19.96 3.39
C SER A 129 -0.15 -18.83 3.01
N LEU A 130 1.16 -19.10 3.03
CA LEU A 130 2.22 -18.22 2.53
C LEU A 130 2.63 -18.56 1.08
N GLU A 131 2.05 -19.62 0.51
CA GLU A 131 2.34 -20.10 -0.84
C GLU A 131 1.05 -20.09 -1.68
N PRO A 132 1.03 -19.48 -2.89
CA PRO A 132 1.86 -18.39 -3.42
C PRO A 132 1.32 -16.98 -3.13
#